data_AF-A0A7V2G4P4-F1
#
_entry.id   AF-A0A7V2G4P4-F1
#
_cell.length_a   1.000
_cell.length_b   1.000
_cell.length_c   1.000
_cell.angle_alpha   90.00
_cell.angle_beta   90.00
_cell.angle_gamma   90.00
#
_symmetry.space_group_name_H-M   'P 1'
#
loop_
_entity.id
_entity.type
_entity.pdbx_description
1 polymer ?
#
loop_
_entity_poly.entity_id
_entity_poly.type
_entity_poly.pdbx_seq_one_letter_code
_entity_poly.pdbx_strand_id
1 'polypeptide(L)'
;MPDPGSIPPPHPSFREALAVWVRIGLLSFGGPTGQIALMHRELVERRRWISDRRFLHALNYCMLLPGPEAHQLAIYTGWLLHGTRGGLAAGILFVLPGALLLWGISLLYVGAGNHPLFSALFYGLKPAVIALVAVAVLRIAGRTLRGPFLWSVAASAFVAIALFHLPFPLILLTAGFAGWIGGKIAPGAFPAGGAHGSASPETDAGAYVIDDRSIPGTIRPMQTVRTAVGWSILWLAPVFLCLAMLGGDHLFTQLGAFFTKAALLTVGGAYAVLPYVAQQAVETHGWLSPAQMMDGLGLAETTPGPLILVLQFVGFLAGWNAPGAWNPWAAATLAAALTTWVTFLPG
;
A
#
# COMPACT_ATOMS: atom_id res chain seq x y z
N MET A 1 -12.20 17.36 21.09
CA MET A 1 -13.59 17.04 20.70
C MET A 1 -14.29 18.34 20.36
N PRO A 2 -15.04 18.42 19.26
CA PRO A 2 -15.89 19.57 18.97
C PRO A 2 -16.99 19.71 20.04
N ASP A 3 -17.46 20.94 20.24
CA ASP A 3 -18.52 21.25 21.19
C ASP A 3 -19.84 20.57 20.73
N PRO A 4 -20.54 19.79 21.59
CA PRO A 4 -21.76 19.04 21.22
C PRO A 4 -22.93 19.92 20.74
N GLY A 5 -22.83 21.24 20.80
CA GLY A 5 -23.77 22.20 20.19
C GLY A 5 -23.36 22.74 18.81
N SER A 6 -22.23 22.30 18.24
CA SER A 6 -21.74 22.85 16.97
C SER A 6 -22.50 22.30 15.76
N ILE A 7 -23.08 23.21 14.97
CA ILE A 7 -23.78 22.88 13.71
C ILE A 7 -22.79 22.19 12.76
N PRO A 8 -23.20 21.08 12.09
CA PRO A 8 -22.32 20.38 11.17
C PRO A 8 -22.05 21.29 9.97
N PRO A 9 -20.81 21.25 9.41
CA PRO A 9 -20.54 21.99 8.19
C PRO A 9 -21.42 21.48 7.03
N PRO A 10 -21.64 22.28 5.99
CA PRO A 10 -22.34 21.81 4.81
C PRO A 10 -21.58 20.64 4.18
N HIS A 11 -22.31 19.72 3.53
CA HIS A 11 -21.70 18.64 2.79
C HIS A 11 -20.74 19.20 1.72
N PRO A 12 -19.49 18.72 1.62
CA PRO A 12 -18.52 19.31 0.71
C PRO A 12 -18.92 19.13 -0.74
N SER A 13 -18.61 20.13 -1.55
CA SER A 13 -18.70 20.00 -3.01
C SER A 13 -17.66 19.00 -3.52
N PHE A 14 -17.92 18.36 -4.65
CA PHE A 14 -16.97 17.42 -5.25
C PHE A 14 -15.62 18.08 -5.57
N ARG A 15 -15.64 19.35 -6.02
CA ARG A 15 -14.43 20.12 -6.32
C ARG A 15 -13.59 20.38 -5.07
N GLU A 16 -14.25 20.65 -3.95
CA GLU A 16 -13.57 20.83 -2.67
C GLU A 16 -12.92 19.53 -2.20
N ALA A 17 -13.65 18.40 -2.31
CA ALA A 17 -13.09 17.09 -2.00
C ALA A 17 -11.90 16.75 -2.91
N LEU A 18 -11.98 17.01 -4.22
CA LEU A 18 -10.86 16.82 -5.16
C LEU A 18 -9.59 17.58 -4.71
N ALA A 19 -9.73 18.84 -4.31
CA ALA A 19 -8.61 19.63 -3.84
C ALA A 19 -7.97 19.04 -2.58
N VAL A 20 -8.79 18.47 -1.69
CA VAL A 20 -8.31 17.75 -0.50
C VAL A 20 -7.57 16.48 -0.88
N TRP A 21 -8.12 15.67 -1.80
CA TRP A 21 -7.47 14.44 -2.25
C TRP A 21 -6.14 14.69 -2.97
N VAL A 22 -6.05 15.72 -3.82
CA VAL A 22 -4.78 16.14 -4.42
C VAL A 22 -3.77 16.51 -3.33
N ARG A 23 -4.19 17.30 -2.34
CA ARG A 23 -3.32 17.71 -1.23
C ARG A 23 -2.86 16.51 -0.41
N ILE A 24 -3.76 15.58 -0.09
CA ILE A 24 -3.41 14.35 0.62
C ILE A 24 -2.39 13.57 -0.20
N GLY A 25 -2.62 13.33 -1.49
CA GLY A 25 -1.68 12.63 -2.38
C GLY A 25 -0.30 13.28 -2.42
N LEU A 26 -0.22 14.61 -2.49
CA LEU A 26 1.05 15.35 -2.50
C LEU A 26 1.78 15.38 -1.14
N LEU A 27 1.06 15.23 -0.02
CA LEU A 27 1.60 15.34 1.33
C LEU A 27 1.70 14.00 2.07
N SER A 28 1.36 12.88 1.40
CA SER A 28 1.29 11.55 2.00
C SER A 28 2.66 10.91 2.23
N PHE A 29 3.47 11.52 3.09
CA PHE A 29 4.77 10.99 3.53
C PHE A 29 4.66 10.22 4.86
N GLY A 30 5.66 9.41 5.18
CA GLY A 30 5.82 8.81 6.51
C GLY A 30 5.11 7.47 6.72
N GLY A 31 4.85 6.73 5.64
CA GLY A 31 4.25 5.41 5.67
C GLY A 31 2.77 5.40 6.08
N PRO A 32 2.17 4.21 6.29
CA PRO A 32 0.73 4.07 6.53
C PRO A 32 0.23 4.89 7.73
N THR A 33 0.98 4.92 8.84
CA THR A 33 0.59 5.71 10.02
C THR A 33 0.52 7.21 9.74
N GLY A 34 1.52 7.76 9.04
CA GLY A 34 1.55 9.18 8.69
C GLY A 34 0.41 9.56 7.75
N GLN A 35 0.11 8.69 6.79
CA GLN A 35 -0.97 8.87 5.83
C GLN A 35 -2.35 8.81 6.50
N ILE A 36 -2.57 7.84 7.38
CA ILE A 36 -3.81 7.71 8.15
C ILE A 36 -3.99 8.93 9.06
N ALA A 37 -2.94 9.38 9.74
CA ALA A 37 -2.97 10.58 10.58
C ALA A 37 -3.27 11.85 9.78
N LEU A 38 -2.69 11.98 8.58
CA LEU A 38 -2.99 13.11 7.67
C LEU A 38 -4.45 13.11 7.24
N MET A 39 -4.98 11.95 6.85
CA MET A 39 -6.39 11.81 6.47
C MET A 39 -7.33 12.11 7.65
N HIS A 40 -7.01 11.60 8.84
CA HIS A 40 -7.78 11.86 10.06
C HIS A 40 -7.79 13.36 10.38
N ARG A 41 -6.61 14.00 10.41
CA ARG A 41 -6.49 15.45 10.63
C ARG A 41 -7.29 16.27 9.63
N GLU A 42 -7.24 15.93 8.34
CA GLU A 42 -7.94 16.70 7.31
C GLU A 42 -9.45 16.43 7.29
N LEU A 43 -9.89 15.16 7.36
CA LEU A 43 -11.29 14.78 7.18
C LEU A 43 -12.11 14.87 8.47
N VAL A 44 -11.50 14.52 9.61
CA VAL A 44 -12.16 14.45 10.93
C VAL A 44 -11.95 15.75 11.70
N GLU A 45 -10.71 16.10 12.00
CA GLU A 45 -10.42 17.21 12.91
C GLU A 45 -10.68 18.59 12.28
N ARG A 46 -10.06 18.83 11.11
CA ARG A 46 -10.07 20.15 10.47
C ARG A 46 -11.40 20.46 9.80
N ARG A 47 -11.95 19.48 9.07
CA ARG A 47 -13.13 19.68 8.20
C ARG A 47 -14.42 19.13 8.78
N ARG A 48 -14.36 18.22 9.74
CA ARG A 48 -15.54 17.57 10.35
C ARG A 48 -16.48 16.95 9.31
N TRP A 49 -15.91 16.44 8.21
CA TRP A 49 -16.67 15.75 7.17
C TRP A 49 -17.06 14.34 7.59
N ILE A 50 -16.20 13.66 8.34
CA ILE A 50 -16.42 12.31 8.83
C ILE A 50 -16.17 12.31 10.34
N SER A 51 -17.07 11.71 11.11
CA SER A 51 -16.90 11.54 12.56
C SER A 51 -15.72 10.61 12.89
N ASP A 52 -15.16 10.76 14.09
CA ASP A 52 -14.03 9.96 14.56
C ASP A 52 -14.38 8.46 14.56
N ARG A 53 -15.54 8.11 15.10
CA ARG A 53 -16.07 6.74 15.11
C ARG A 53 -16.20 6.15 13.71
N ARG A 54 -16.76 6.91 12.76
CA ARG A 54 -16.95 6.44 11.39
C ARG A 54 -15.62 6.23 10.68
N PHE A 55 -14.65 7.11 10.91
CA PHE A 55 -13.29 6.97 10.39
C PHE A 55 -12.59 5.73 10.96
N LEU A 56 -12.66 5.51 12.28
CA LEU A 56 -12.09 4.32 12.92
C LEU A 56 -12.77 3.02 12.47
N HIS A 57 -14.09 3.04 12.28
CA HIS A 57 -14.81 1.89 11.73
C HIS A 57 -14.33 1.54 10.32
N ALA A 58 -14.17 2.54 9.45
CA ALA A 58 -13.62 2.36 8.11
C ALA A 58 -12.17 1.82 8.17
N LEU A 59 -11.33 2.37 9.04
CA LEU A 59 -9.95 1.91 9.23
C LEU A 59 -9.90 0.43 9.66
N ASN A 60 -10.70 0.04 10.65
CA ASN A 60 -10.77 -1.34 11.12
C ASN A 60 -11.22 -2.30 10.00
N TYR A 61 -12.13 -1.87 9.13
CA TYR A 61 -12.55 -2.65 7.98
C TYR A 61 -11.42 -2.80 6.94
N CYS A 62 -10.72 -1.71 6.61
CA CYS A 62 -9.59 -1.75 5.68
C CYS A 62 -8.43 -2.63 6.19
N MET A 63 -8.24 -2.76 7.50
CA MET A 63 -7.23 -3.68 8.07
C MET A 63 -7.55 -5.18 7.85
N LEU A 64 -8.79 -5.52 7.50
CA LEU A 64 -9.19 -6.91 7.20
C LEU A 64 -9.03 -7.25 5.72
N LEU A 65 -8.95 -6.25 4.84
CA LEU A 65 -8.87 -6.45 3.41
C LEU A 65 -7.41 -6.59 2.96
N PRO A 66 -7.12 -7.43 1.95
CA PRO A 66 -5.79 -7.48 1.37
C PRO A 66 -5.52 -6.18 0.59
N GLY A 67 -4.40 -5.52 0.87
CA GLY A 67 -3.94 -4.35 0.14
C GLY A 67 -3.37 -3.22 1.02
N PRO A 68 -3.03 -2.08 0.41
CA PRO A 68 -2.50 -0.92 1.12
C PRO A 68 -3.59 -0.20 1.94
N GLU A 69 -3.61 -0.45 3.25
CA GLU A 69 -4.61 0.05 4.21
C GLU A 69 -4.95 1.55 4.06
N ALA A 70 -3.95 2.43 3.96
CA ALA A 70 -4.17 3.87 3.85
C ALA A 70 -4.85 4.26 2.52
N HIS A 71 -4.54 3.56 1.44
CA HIS A 71 -5.15 3.79 0.12
C HIS A 71 -6.61 3.29 0.09
N GLN A 72 -6.87 2.10 0.65
CA GLN A 72 -8.24 1.59 0.82
C GLN A 72 -9.08 2.52 1.69
N LEU A 73 -8.50 3.05 2.78
CA LEU A 73 -9.18 4.02 3.63
C LEU A 73 -9.50 5.32 2.87
N ALA A 74 -8.60 5.79 1.99
CA ALA A 74 -8.86 6.93 1.12
C ALA A 74 -10.02 6.63 0.15
N ILE A 75 -10.04 5.46 -0.49
CA ILE A 75 -11.15 5.02 -1.37
C ILE A 75 -12.46 4.97 -0.58
N TYR A 76 -12.46 4.33 0.59
CA TYR A 76 -13.65 4.16 1.42
C TYR A 76 -14.20 5.51 1.87
N THR A 77 -13.36 6.39 2.41
CA THR A 77 -13.77 7.71 2.90
C THR A 77 -14.15 8.65 1.75
N GLY A 78 -13.49 8.56 0.59
CA GLY A 78 -13.94 9.22 -0.64
C GLY A 78 -15.31 8.72 -1.11
N TRP A 79 -15.55 7.41 -1.01
CA TRP A 79 -16.84 6.81 -1.34
C TRP A 79 -17.95 7.26 -0.40
N LEU A 80 -17.67 7.40 0.90
CA LEU A 80 -18.63 7.97 1.84
C LEU A 80 -19.06 9.39 1.44
N LEU A 81 -18.14 10.22 0.96
CA LEU A 81 -18.43 11.62 0.62
C LEU A 81 -19.16 11.77 -0.72
N HIS A 82 -18.75 11.06 -1.78
CA HIS A 82 -19.32 11.28 -3.13
C HIS A 82 -19.62 9.99 -3.89
N GLY A 83 -19.88 8.89 -3.19
CA GLY A 83 -20.17 7.59 -3.78
C GLY A 83 -19.02 7.08 -4.65
N THR A 84 -19.32 6.30 -5.68
CA THR A 84 -18.30 5.68 -6.55
C THR A 84 -17.34 6.69 -7.18
N ARG A 85 -17.83 7.89 -7.53
CA ARG A 85 -17.00 8.97 -8.07
C ARG A 85 -16.00 9.50 -7.03
N GLY A 86 -16.44 9.63 -5.78
CA GLY A 86 -15.59 10.03 -4.66
C GLY A 86 -14.53 9.00 -4.35
N GLY A 87 -14.88 7.72 -4.32
CA GLY A 87 -13.92 6.62 -4.08
C GLY A 87 -12.86 6.54 -5.18
N LEU A 88 -13.27 6.62 -6.45
CA LEU A 88 -12.33 6.66 -7.58
C LEU A 88 -11.41 7.87 -7.54
N ALA A 89 -11.97 9.06 -7.30
CA ALA A 89 -11.18 10.28 -7.22
C ALA A 89 -10.16 10.20 -6.07
N ALA A 90 -10.58 9.77 -4.88
CA ALA A 90 -9.70 9.63 -3.73
C ALA A 90 -8.59 8.60 -3.99
N GLY A 91 -8.94 7.40 -4.47
CA GLY A 91 -7.96 6.34 -4.75
C GLY A 91 -6.96 6.72 -5.83
N ILE A 92 -7.39 7.33 -6.93
CA ILE A 92 -6.50 7.76 -8.02
C ILE A 92 -5.60 8.88 -7.52
N LEU A 93 -6.15 9.93 -6.91
CA LEU A 93 -5.36 11.11 -6.49
C LEU A 93 -4.43 10.82 -5.30
N PHE A 94 -4.71 9.78 -4.53
CA PHE A 94 -3.81 9.31 -3.47
C PHE A 94 -2.52 8.68 -4.02
N VAL A 95 -2.61 7.97 -5.16
CA VAL A 95 -1.49 7.21 -5.75
C VAL A 95 -0.80 7.98 -6.87
N LEU A 96 -1.57 8.68 -7.71
CA LEU A 96 -1.11 9.27 -8.97
C LEU A 96 0.07 10.25 -8.82
N PRO A 97 0.10 11.19 -7.86
CA PRO A 97 1.24 12.10 -7.73
C PRO A 97 2.54 11.37 -7.43
N GLY A 98 2.50 10.40 -6.49
CA GLY A 98 3.64 9.55 -6.15
C GLY A 98 4.06 8.65 -7.30
N ALA A 99 3.10 8.04 -8.00
CA ALA A 99 3.35 7.21 -9.17
C ALA A 99 4.03 7.99 -10.31
N LEU A 100 3.58 9.21 -10.60
CA LEU A 100 4.20 10.06 -11.63
C LEU A 100 5.60 10.51 -11.23
N LEU A 101 5.79 10.90 -9.97
CA LEU A 101 7.11 11.29 -9.48
C LEU A 101 8.09 10.11 -9.51
N LEU A 102 7.68 8.94 -9.01
CA LEU A 102 8.51 7.75 -9.00
C LEU A 102 8.80 7.24 -10.41
N TRP A 103 7.84 7.32 -11.33
CA TRP A 103 8.08 7.06 -12.76
C TRP A 103 9.13 8.01 -13.34
N GLY A 104 9.00 9.31 -13.09
CA GLY A 104 9.97 10.32 -13.53
C GLY A 104 11.37 10.06 -12.97
N ILE A 105 11.48 9.74 -11.68
CA ILE A 105 12.75 9.37 -11.04
C ILE A 105 13.30 8.07 -11.66
N SER A 106 12.45 7.09 -11.98
CA SER A 106 12.86 5.84 -12.62
C SER A 106 13.44 6.08 -14.02
N LEU A 107 12.83 6.97 -14.80
CA LEU A 107 13.35 7.39 -16.11
C LEU A 107 14.73 8.04 -15.98
N LEU A 108 14.90 8.92 -14.99
CA LEU A 108 16.19 9.55 -14.70
C LEU A 108 17.22 8.53 -14.22
N TYR A 109 16.82 7.58 -13.38
CA TYR A 109 17.67 6.53 -12.84
C TYR A 109 18.34 5.72 -13.96
N VAL A 110 17.56 5.28 -14.95
CA VAL A 110 18.08 4.49 -16.07
C VAL A 110 18.72 5.34 -17.17
N GLY A 111 18.17 6.54 -17.43
CA GLY A 111 18.66 7.42 -18.49
C GLY A 111 19.97 8.13 -18.16
N ALA A 112 20.19 8.46 -16.88
CA ALA A 112 21.36 9.20 -16.44
C ALA A 112 22.51 8.30 -15.96
N GLY A 113 22.37 6.97 -16.03
CA GLY A 113 23.33 6.01 -15.46
C GLY A 113 24.78 6.15 -15.94
N ASN A 114 24.99 6.68 -17.15
CA ASN A 114 26.33 6.87 -17.73
C ASN A 114 26.95 8.25 -17.45
N HIS A 115 26.23 9.16 -16.79
CA HIS A 115 26.74 10.51 -16.52
C HIS A 115 27.48 10.54 -15.17
N PRO A 116 28.77 10.92 -15.12
CA PRO A 116 29.62 10.79 -13.92
C PRO A 116 29.04 11.42 -12.65
N LEU A 117 28.37 12.56 -12.77
CA LEU A 117 27.69 13.23 -11.66
C LEU A 117 26.59 12.36 -11.04
N PHE A 118 25.80 11.67 -11.87
CA PHE A 118 24.72 10.81 -11.40
C PHE A 118 25.28 9.53 -10.79
N SER A 119 26.31 8.93 -11.38
CA SER A 119 27.00 7.77 -10.79
C SER A 119 27.56 8.11 -9.41
N ALA A 120 28.17 9.28 -9.23
CA ALA A 120 28.65 9.77 -7.93
C ALA A 120 27.51 10.04 -6.93
N LEU A 121 26.41 10.66 -7.40
CA LEU A 121 25.22 10.91 -6.57
C LEU A 121 24.59 9.60 -6.07
N PHE A 122 24.38 8.62 -6.96
CA PHE A 122 23.85 7.30 -6.58
C PHE A 122 24.81 6.54 -5.66
N TYR A 123 26.12 6.66 -5.87
CA TYR A 123 27.11 6.06 -4.96
C TYR A 123 27.02 6.67 -3.55
N GLY A 124 26.86 7.99 -3.44
CA GLY A 124 26.61 8.68 -2.17
C GLY A 124 25.23 8.39 -1.56
N LEU A 125 24.23 8.07 -2.40
CA LEU A 125 22.87 7.73 -1.97
C LEU A 125 22.82 6.34 -1.30
N LYS A 126 23.63 5.36 -1.75
CA LYS A 126 23.66 3.99 -1.20
C LYS A 126 23.74 3.91 0.34
N PRO A 127 24.72 4.55 1.03
CA PRO A 127 24.78 4.51 2.48
C PRO A 127 23.58 5.20 3.15
N ALA A 128 23.03 6.27 2.54
CA ALA A 128 21.83 6.94 3.04
C ALA A 128 20.59 6.03 2.94
N VAL A 129 20.45 5.30 1.84
CA VAL A 129 19.40 4.29 1.63
C VAL A 129 19.51 3.17 2.65
N ILE A 130 20.72 2.62 2.87
CA ILE A 130 20.93 1.57 3.88
C ILE A 130 20.56 2.07 5.27
N ALA A 131 20.97 3.30 5.63
CA ALA A 131 20.60 3.90 6.91
C ALA A 131 19.08 4.10 7.03
N LEU A 132 18.41 4.56 5.98
CA LEU A 132 16.96 4.75 5.95
C LEU A 132 16.21 3.42 6.10
N VAL A 133 16.63 2.38 5.37
CA VAL A 133 16.07 1.03 5.48
C VAL A 133 16.30 0.47 6.88
N ALA A 134 17.50 0.63 7.45
CA ALA A 134 17.79 0.21 8.82
C ALA A 134 16.87 0.92 9.83
N VAL A 135 16.67 2.24 9.70
CA VAL A 135 15.74 3.00 10.53
C VAL A 135 14.30 2.50 10.37
N ALA A 136 13.86 2.21 9.14
CA ALA A 136 12.53 1.65 8.88
C ALA A 136 12.36 0.29 9.55
N VAL A 137 13.34 -0.61 9.41
CA VAL A 137 13.36 -1.94 10.06
C VAL A 137 13.31 -1.80 11.57
N LEU A 138 14.16 -0.97 12.17
CA LEU A 138 14.20 -0.75 13.61
C LEU A 138 12.88 -0.15 14.13
N ARG A 139 12.28 0.79 13.38
CA ARG A 139 10.96 1.37 13.69
C ARG A 139 9.86 0.31 13.66
N ILE A 140 9.86 -0.60 12.69
CA ILE A 140 8.87 -1.68 12.58
C ILE A 140 9.09 -2.72 13.68
N ALA A 141 10.34 -3.11 13.92
CA ALA A 141 10.71 -4.06 14.98
C ALA A 141 10.25 -3.55 16.35
N GLY A 142 10.52 -2.28 16.68
CA GLY A 142 10.09 -1.69 17.96
C GLY A 142 8.57 -1.60 18.13
N ARG A 143 7.82 -1.51 17.03
CA ARG A 143 6.34 -1.50 17.07
C ARG A 143 5.74 -2.90 17.16
N THR A 144 6.39 -3.89 16.56
CA THR A 144 5.83 -5.24 16.33
C THR A 144 6.38 -6.28 17.32
N LEU A 145 7.68 -6.28 17.59
CA LEU A 145 8.36 -7.31 18.40
C LEU A 145 8.30 -6.98 19.89
N ARG A 146 7.10 -7.10 20.46
CA ARG A 146 6.81 -6.83 21.88
C ARG A 146 6.98 -8.09 22.74
N GLY A 147 8.22 -8.45 23.03
CA GLY A 147 8.55 -9.53 23.96
C GLY A 147 9.46 -10.62 23.37
N PRO A 148 10.02 -11.49 24.23
CA PRO A 148 11.04 -12.46 23.84
C PRO A 148 10.54 -13.51 22.84
N PHE A 149 9.26 -13.90 22.94
CA PHE A 149 8.67 -14.85 21.99
C PHE A 149 8.66 -14.30 20.56
N LEU A 150 8.18 -13.07 20.35
CA LEU A 150 8.15 -12.46 19.02
C LEU A 150 9.56 -12.26 18.44
N TRP A 151 10.54 -11.93 19.30
CA TRP A 151 11.95 -11.90 18.91
C TRP A 151 12.48 -13.27 18.49
N SER A 152 12.12 -14.35 19.19
CA SER A 152 12.51 -15.72 18.80
C SER A 152 11.90 -16.14 17.46
N VAL A 153 10.64 -15.77 17.19
CA VAL A 153 9.98 -16.00 15.90
C VAL A 153 10.69 -15.23 14.79
N ALA A 154 11.03 -13.95 15.03
CA ALA A 154 11.76 -13.13 14.08
C ALA A 154 13.18 -13.69 13.79
N ALA A 155 13.92 -14.10 14.82
CA ALA A 155 15.23 -14.71 14.66
C ALA A 155 15.16 -16.04 13.90
N SER A 156 14.15 -16.87 14.19
CA SER A 156 13.93 -18.14 13.49
C SER A 156 13.56 -17.93 12.02
N ALA A 157 12.71 -16.94 11.73
CA ALA A 157 12.36 -16.55 10.37
C ALA A 157 13.58 -16.03 9.59
N PHE A 158 14.45 -15.25 10.25
CA PHE A 158 15.71 -14.78 9.65
C PHE A 158 16.64 -15.95 9.32
N VAL A 159 16.82 -16.91 10.24
CA VAL A 159 17.63 -18.11 10.00
C VAL A 159 17.03 -18.96 8.87
N ALA A 160 15.72 -19.14 8.85
CA ALA A 160 14.98 -19.88 7.82
C ALA A 160 15.21 -19.31 6.41
N ILE A 161 15.20 -17.98 6.26
CA ILE A 161 15.40 -17.35 4.94
C ILE A 161 16.90 -17.24 4.59
N ALA A 162 17.76 -16.90 5.56
CA ALA A 162 19.16 -16.61 5.29
C ALA A 162 20.04 -17.86 5.10
N LEU A 163 19.75 -18.95 5.83
CA LEU A 163 20.56 -20.18 5.78
C LEU A 163 19.89 -21.30 4.98
N PHE A 164 18.57 -21.39 5.03
CA PHE A 164 17.82 -22.50 4.42
C PHE A 164 17.09 -22.10 3.14
N HIS A 165 17.12 -20.81 2.76
CA HIS A 165 16.45 -20.27 1.56
C HIS A 165 14.97 -20.68 1.47
N LEU A 166 14.28 -20.78 2.62
CA LEU A 166 12.88 -21.17 2.64
C LEU A 166 12.00 -20.08 2.00
N PRO A 167 10.94 -20.46 1.26
CA PRO A 167 10.07 -19.50 0.60
C PRO A 167 9.28 -18.68 1.62
N PHE A 168 9.21 -17.36 1.42
CA PHE A 168 8.52 -16.44 2.33
C PHE A 168 7.09 -16.86 2.73
N PRO A 169 6.21 -17.36 1.83
CA PRO A 169 4.89 -17.84 2.22
C PRO A 169 4.91 -18.94 3.28
N LEU A 170 5.89 -19.85 3.22
CA LEU A 170 6.04 -20.92 4.22
C LEU A 170 6.45 -20.34 5.59
N ILE A 171 7.36 -19.36 5.59
CA ILE A 171 7.76 -18.63 6.81
C ILE A 171 6.56 -17.90 7.42
N LEU A 172 5.75 -17.24 6.59
CA LEU A 172 4.55 -16.55 7.05
C LEU A 172 3.52 -17.51 7.67
N LEU A 173 3.28 -18.65 7.03
CA LEU A 173 2.34 -19.67 7.54
C LEU A 173 2.81 -20.28 8.87
N THR A 174 4.09 -20.62 8.97
CA THR A 174 4.67 -21.20 10.19
C THR A 174 4.71 -20.19 11.34
N ALA A 175 5.07 -18.93 11.07
CA ALA A 175 5.02 -17.85 12.05
C ALA A 175 3.58 -17.55 12.50
N GLY A 176 2.63 -17.52 11.57
CA GLY A 176 1.21 -17.33 11.88
C GLY A 176 0.64 -18.48 12.74
N PHE A 177 1.01 -19.72 12.43
CA PHE A 177 0.62 -20.88 13.23
C PHE A 177 1.25 -20.85 14.63
N ALA A 178 2.53 -20.50 14.74
CA ALA A 178 3.22 -20.32 16.02
C ALA A 178 2.58 -19.19 16.85
N GLY A 179 2.19 -18.08 16.21
CA GLY A 179 1.46 -16.98 16.85
C GLY A 179 0.06 -17.39 17.33
N TRP A 180 -0.67 -18.20 16.55
CA TRP A 180 -1.99 -18.72 16.93
C TRP A 180 -1.93 -19.65 18.14
N ILE A 181 -0.97 -20.57 18.17
CA ILE A 181 -0.74 -21.45 19.33
C ILE A 181 -0.27 -20.62 20.52
N GLY A 182 0.71 -19.75 20.33
CA GLY A 182 1.26 -18.89 21.38
C GLY A 182 0.19 -18.01 22.01
N GLY A 183 -0.70 -17.41 21.20
CA GLY A 183 -1.80 -16.57 21.68
C GLY A 183 -2.83 -17.32 22.52
N LYS A 184 -2.99 -18.64 22.30
CA LYS A 184 -3.85 -19.51 23.13
C LYS A 184 -3.18 -19.95 24.43
N ILE A 185 -1.88 -20.26 24.40
CA ILE A 185 -1.14 -20.82 25.55
C ILE A 185 -0.69 -19.71 26.51
N ALA A 186 -0.24 -18.58 25.99
CA ALA A 186 0.31 -17.47 26.78
C ALA A 186 -0.21 -16.11 26.26
N PRO A 187 -1.49 -15.76 26.53
CA PRO A 187 -2.09 -14.51 26.05
C PRO A 187 -1.30 -13.26 26.48
N GLY A 188 -0.66 -13.29 27.65
CA GLY A 188 0.16 -12.20 28.16
C GLY A 188 1.44 -11.92 27.37
N ALA A 189 1.89 -12.85 26.52
CA ALA A 189 3.03 -12.66 25.61
C ALA A 189 2.64 -11.92 24.31
N PHE A 190 1.33 -11.72 24.07
CA PHE A 190 0.79 -11.05 22.90
C PHE A 190 -0.04 -9.85 23.35
N PRO A 191 0.57 -8.66 23.49
CA PRO A 191 -0.20 -7.46 23.78
C PRO A 191 -1.21 -7.27 22.65
N ALA A 192 -2.50 -7.22 22.96
CA ALA A 192 -3.52 -6.87 21.97
C ALA A 192 -3.09 -5.55 21.30
N GLY A 193 -2.91 -5.56 19.98
CA GLY A 193 -2.65 -4.35 19.22
C GLY A 193 -3.72 -3.33 19.60
N GLY A 194 -3.29 -2.17 20.11
CA GLY A 194 -4.18 -1.19 20.72
C GLY A 194 -5.37 -0.91 19.82
N ALA A 195 -6.53 -1.46 20.20
CA ALA A 195 -7.80 -1.09 19.61
C ALA A 195 -7.90 0.42 19.76
N HIS A 196 -7.86 1.13 18.64
CA HIS A 196 -8.02 2.57 18.65
C HIS A 196 -9.36 2.88 19.32
N GLY A 197 -9.30 3.84 20.24
CA GLY A 197 -10.21 3.99 21.37
C GLY A 197 -11.68 3.70 21.08
N SER A 198 -12.30 2.94 21.98
CA SER A 198 -13.75 2.88 22.10
C SER A 198 -14.27 4.29 22.46
N ALA A 199 -14.64 5.08 21.46
CA ALA A 199 -15.31 6.35 21.70
C ALA A 199 -16.70 6.08 22.28
N SER A 200 -17.04 6.80 23.35
CA SER A 200 -18.30 6.66 24.09
C SER A 200 -19.53 6.97 23.20
N PRO A 201 -20.71 6.36 23.49
CA PRO A 201 -21.81 6.28 22.52
C PRO A 201 -22.57 7.58 22.23
N GLU A 202 -22.43 8.63 23.04
CA GLU A 202 -23.44 9.70 23.12
C GLU A 202 -22.98 11.12 22.71
N THR A 203 -21.68 11.38 22.49
CA THR A 203 -21.16 12.76 22.37
C THR A 203 -21.01 13.35 20.96
N ASP A 204 -21.15 12.56 19.88
CA ASP A 204 -20.81 13.01 18.51
C ASP A 204 -22.03 13.32 17.60
N ALA A 205 -23.26 13.18 18.10
CA ALA A 205 -24.45 13.28 17.26
C ALA A 205 -24.68 14.71 16.74
N GLY A 206 -24.57 14.90 15.43
CA GLY A 206 -24.91 16.15 14.75
C GLY A 206 -23.75 17.13 14.51
N ALA A 207 -22.52 16.86 14.97
CA ALA A 207 -21.37 17.75 14.75
C ALA A 207 -20.65 17.52 13.39
N TYR A 208 -20.99 16.45 12.69
CA TYR A 208 -20.29 15.96 11.49
C TYR A 208 -21.25 15.78 10.30
N VAL A 209 -20.72 15.86 9.08
CA VAL A 209 -21.51 15.59 7.85
C VAL A 209 -21.91 14.12 7.76
N ILE A 210 -20.97 13.21 8.05
CA ILE A 210 -21.17 11.76 8.03
C ILE A 210 -20.86 11.19 9.41
N ASP A 211 -21.87 10.59 10.04
CA ASP A 211 -21.80 9.93 11.34
C ASP A 211 -22.30 8.48 11.26
N ASP A 212 -22.34 7.77 12.39
CA ASP A 212 -22.83 6.37 12.44
C ASP A 212 -24.34 6.24 12.15
N ARG A 213 -25.10 7.34 12.08
CA ARG A 213 -26.54 7.31 11.74
C ARG A 213 -26.79 7.47 10.25
N SER A 214 -25.84 8.00 9.48
CA SER A 214 -25.98 8.27 8.04
C SER A 214 -25.65 7.07 7.13
N ILE A 215 -25.77 5.84 7.63
CA ILE A 215 -25.49 4.61 6.84
C ILE A 215 -26.42 4.55 5.62
N PRO A 216 -25.90 4.52 4.38
CA PRO A 216 -26.71 4.27 3.19
C PRO A 216 -27.40 2.91 3.29
N GLY A 217 -28.73 2.91 3.17
CA GLY A 217 -29.60 1.77 3.45
C GLY A 217 -29.44 0.54 2.55
N THR A 218 -29.86 -0.60 3.10
CA THR A 218 -30.08 -1.92 2.48
C THR A 218 -28.98 -2.42 1.54
N ILE A 219 -28.18 -3.38 2.04
CA ILE A 219 -27.28 -4.17 1.19
C ILE A 219 -28.12 -4.91 0.15
N ARG A 220 -27.86 -4.62 -1.13
CA ARG A 220 -28.47 -5.34 -2.25
C ARG A 220 -27.47 -6.38 -2.75
N PRO A 221 -27.55 -7.65 -2.31
CA PRO A 221 -26.49 -8.63 -2.51
C PRO A 221 -26.15 -8.82 -4.00
N MET A 222 -27.16 -8.85 -4.87
CA MET A 222 -26.93 -8.97 -6.32
C MET A 222 -26.19 -7.77 -6.92
N GLN A 223 -26.45 -6.55 -6.42
CA GLN A 223 -25.72 -5.36 -6.86
C GLN A 223 -24.27 -5.38 -6.36
N THR A 224 -24.04 -5.85 -5.14
CA THR A 224 -22.69 -6.05 -4.59
C THR A 224 -21.90 -7.05 -5.41
N VAL A 225 -22.48 -8.23 -5.70
CA VAL A 225 -21.84 -9.25 -6.53
C VAL A 225 -21.54 -8.72 -7.93
N ARG A 226 -22.51 -8.07 -8.58
CA ARG A 226 -22.29 -7.50 -9.92
C ARG A 226 -21.18 -6.46 -9.93
N THR A 227 -21.12 -5.63 -8.90
CA THR A 227 -20.09 -4.59 -8.78
C THR A 227 -18.72 -5.22 -8.54
N ALA A 228 -18.63 -6.20 -7.63
CA ALA A 228 -17.41 -6.95 -7.36
C ALA A 228 -16.88 -7.65 -8.62
N VAL A 229 -17.74 -8.39 -9.34
CA VAL A 229 -17.37 -9.05 -10.60
C VAL A 229 -16.91 -8.04 -11.64
N GLY A 230 -17.61 -6.91 -11.79
CA GLY A 230 -17.22 -5.85 -12.72
C GLY A 230 -15.82 -5.30 -12.43
N TRP A 231 -15.51 -5.00 -11.17
CA TRP A 231 -14.19 -4.52 -10.76
C TRP A 231 -13.11 -5.60 -10.88
N SER A 232 -13.42 -6.87 -10.57
CA SER A 232 -12.47 -7.97 -10.76
C SER A 232 -12.14 -8.22 -12.23
N ILE A 233 -13.13 -8.12 -13.13
CA ILE A 233 -12.89 -8.21 -14.58
C ILE A 233 -11.99 -7.06 -15.02
N LEU A 234 -12.30 -5.83 -14.61
CA LEU A 234 -11.49 -4.65 -14.96
C LEU A 234 -10.05 -4.77 -14.44
N TRP A 235 -9.88 -5.29 -13.23
CA TRP A 235 -8.58 -5.53 -12.62
C TRP A 235 -7.74 -6.55 -13.38
N LEU A 236 -8.32 -7.72 -13.69
CA LEU A 236 -7.59 -8.82 -14.30
C LEU A 236 -7.50 -8.71 -15.84
N ALA A 237 -8.29 -7.84 -16.47
CA ALA A 237 -8.34 -7.69 -17.92
C ALA A 237 -6.95 -7.45 -18.56
N PRO A 238 -6.08 -6.55 -18.06
CA PRO A 238 -4.75 -6.37 -18.64
C PRO A 238 -3.86 -7.61 -18.52
N VAL A 239 -3.98 -8.37 -17.42
CA VAL A 239 -3.20 -9.59 -17.19
C VAL A 239 -3.65 -10.69 -18.16
N PHE A 240 -4.95 -10.90 -18.30
CA PHE A 240 -5.50 -11.85 -19.27
C PHE A 240 -5.21 -11.45 -20.71
N LEU A 241 -5.24 -10.15 -21.02
CA LEU A 241 -4.86 -9.64 -22.34
C LEU A 241 -3.39 -9.94 -22.66
N CYS A 242 -2.49 -9.71 -21.70
CA CYS A 242 -1.08 -10.06 -21.85
C CYS A 242 -0.90 -11.58 -22.06
N LEU A 243 -1.58 -12.41 -21.27
CA LEU A 243 -1.54 -13.86 -21.41
C LEU A 243 -2.03 -14.32 -22.79
N ALA A 244 -3.14 -13.75 -23.28
CA ALA A 244 -3.74 -14.13 -24.55
C ALA A 244 -2.93 -13.66 -25.77
N MET A 245 -2.32 -12.46 -25.69
CA MET A 245 -1.61 -11.87 -26.83
C MET A 245 -0.11 -12.19 -26.87
N LEU A 246 0.52 -12.37 -25.71
CA LEU A 246 1.98 -12.46 -25.58
C LEU A 246 2.45 -13.82 -25.02
N GLY A 247 1.54 -14.62 -24.45
CA GLY A 247 1.85 -15.92 -23.85
C GLY A 247 2.30 -15.84 -22.38
N GLY A 248 2.42 -17.01 -21.76
CA GLY A 248 2.74 -17.16 -20.33
C GLY A 248 4.16 -16.75 -19.95
N ASP A 249 5.12 -16.99 -20.84
CA ASP A 249 6.54 -16.72 -20.59
C ASP A 249 6.93 -15.26 -20.81
N HIS A 250 6.02 -14.44 -21.33
CA HIS A 250 6.30 -13.03 -21.58
C HIS A 250 6.37 -12.21 -20.29
N LEU A 251 7.31 -11.26 -20.22
CA LEU A 251 7.55 -10.43 -19.05
C LEU A 251 6.27 -9.81 -18.47
N PHE A 252 5.46 -9.14 -19.30
CA PHE A 252 4.21 -8.52 -18.83
C PHE A 252 3.22 -9.52 -18.21
N THR A 253 3.14 -10.74 -18.75
CA THR A 253 2.29 -11.79 -18.20
C THR A 253 2.83 -12.25 -16.85
N GLN A 254 4.14 -12.44 -16.73
CA GLN A 254 4.79 -12.81 -15.48
C GLN A 254 4.63 -11.71 -14.41
N LEU A 255 4.88 -10.44 -14.76
CA LEU A 255 4.69 -9.29 -13.87
C LEU A 255 3.23 -9.19 -13.43
N GLY A 256 2.29 -9.24 -14.38
CA GLY A 256 0.86 -9.17 -14.11
C GLY A 256 0.41 -10.27 -13.17
N ALA A 257 0.78 -11.53 -13.44
CA ALA A 257 0.43 -12.67 -12.59
C ALA A 257 1.10 -12.59 -11.20
N PHE A 258 2.37 -12.19 -11.15
CA PHE A 258 3.13 -12.06 -9.91
C PHE A 258 2.53 -10.98 -9.00
N PHE A 259 2.36 -9.76 -9.50
CA PHE A 259 1.84 -8.66 -8.69
C PHE A 259 0.35 -8.79 -8.37
N THR A 260 -0.43 -9.49 -9.21
CA THR A 260 -1.80 -9.91 -8.86
C THR A 260 -1.79 -10.84 -7.64
N LYS A 261 -0.91 -11.86 -7.61
CA LYS A 261 -0.75 -12.74 -6.44
C LYS A 261 -0.27 -11.95 -5.23
N ALA A 262 0.71 -11.06 -5.40
CA ALA A 262 1.23 -10.22 -4.33
C ALA A 262 0.13 -9.33 -3.72
N ALA A 263 -0.72 -8.72 -4.54
CA ALA A 263 -1.85 -7.91 -4.08
C ALA A 263 -2.83 -8.72 -3.22
N LEU A 264 -3.14 -9.96 -3.60
CA LEU A 264 -4.01 -10.86 -2.81
C LEU A 264 -3.38 -11.33 -1.50
N LEU A 265 -2.05 -11.43 -1.46
CA LEU A 265 -1.29 -11.90 -0.30
C LEU A 265 -0.89 -10.77 0.68
N THR A 266 -1.17 -9.50 0.32
CA THR A 266 -0.78 -8.35 1.14
C THR A 266 -1.78 -8.14 2.28
N VAL A 267 -1.60 -8.81 3.41
CA VAL A 267 -2.37 -8.57 4.64
C VAL A 267 -1.48 -7.83 5.65
N GLY A 268 -1.92 -6.68 6.17
CA GLY A 268 -1.13 -5.86 7.12
C GLY A 268 -0.26 -4.77 6.47
N GLY A 269 -0.63 -4.31 5.28
CA GLY A 269 -0.03 -3.15 4.62
C GLY A 269 1.26 -3.43 3.82
N ALA A 270 1.82 -2.36 3.24
CA ALA A 270 2.94 -2.40 2.30
C ALA A 270 4.17 -3.18 2.80
N TYR A 271 4.45 -3.15 4.10
CA TYR A 271 5.63 -3.80 4.68
C TYR A 271 5.59 -5.33 4.65
N ALA A 272 4.40 -5.93 4.60
CA ALA A 272 4.25 -7.38 4.57
C ALA A 272 4.64 -7.99 3.22
N VAL A 273 4.41 -7.27 2.12
CA VAL A 273 4.63 -7.79 0.75
C VAL A 273 6.03 -7.51 0.22
N LEU A 274 6.72 -6.50 0.76
CA LEU A 274 8.02 -6.07 0.25
C LEU A 274 9.13 -7.12 0.31
N PRO A 275 9.30 -7.88 1.41
CA PRO A 275 10.30 -8.94 1.46
C PRO A 275 10.03 -10.03 0.42
N TYR A 276 8.76 -10.39 0.24
CA TYR A 276 8.34 -11.35 -0.78
C TYR A 276 8.68 -10.86 -2.20
N VAL A 277 8.37 -9.59 -2.50
CA VAL A 277 8.71 -8.99 -3.78
C VAL A 277 10.21 -8.88 -3.99
N ALA A 278 10.96 -8.44 -2.97
CA ALA A 278 12.42 -8.36 -3.05
C ALA A 278 13.02 -9.74 -3.38
N GLN A 279 12.61 -10.77 -2.65
CA GLN A 279 13.08 -12.14 -2.87
C GLN A 279 12.73 -12.62 -4.28
N GLN A 280 11.49 -12.46 -4.72
CA GLN A 280 11.05 -12.96 -6.02
C GLN A 280 11.64 -12.18 -7.19
N ALA A 281 11.67 -10.85 -7.10
CA ALA A 281 12.20 -9.99 -8.15
C ALA A 281 13.73 -10.12 -8.32
N VAL A 282 14.46 -10.37 -7.23
CA VAL A 282 15.93 -10.46 -7.26
C VAL A 282 16.42 -11.90 -7.45
N GLU A 283 15.95 -12.84 -6.63
CA GLU A 283 16.50 -14.19 -6.57
C GLU A 283 15.82 -15.14 -7.56
N THR A 284 14.50 -15.02 -7.73
CA THR A 284 13.72 -15.97 -8.56
C THR A 284 13.65 -15.53 -10.02
N HIS A 285 13.23 -14.29 -10.26
CA HIS A 285 13.02 -13.76 -11.61
C HIS A 285 14.23 -13.02 -12.18
N GLY A 286 15.16 -12.56 -11.35
CA GLY A 286 16.33 -11.79 -11.79
C GLY A 286 15.97 -10.45 -12.47
N TRP A 287 14.79 -9.90 -12.19
CA TRP A 287 14.33 -8.63 -12.75
C TRP A 287 15.17 -7.46 -12.26
N LEU A 288 15.65 -7.50 -11.02
CA LEU A 288 16.48 -6.47 -10.40
C LEU A 288 17.70 -7.08 -9.72
N SER A 289 18.79 -6.31 -9.66
CA SER A 289 19.89 -6.59 -8.73
C SER A 289 19.51 -6.23 -7.27
N PRO A 290 20.18 -6.80 -6.26
CA PRO A 290 19.99 -6.39 -4.86
C PRO A 290 20.19 -4.89 -4.63
N ALA A 291 21.16 -4.29 -5.32
CA ALA A 291 21.43 -2.86 -5.25
C ALA A 291 20.27 -2.03 -5.81
N GLN A 292 19.72 -2.40 -6.97
CA GLN A 292 18.57 -1.74 -7.57
C GLN A 292 17.32 -1.85 -6.67
N MET A 293 17.10 -2.99 -6.02
CA MET A 293 15.99 -3.15 -5.08
C MET A 293 16.13 -2.21 -3.88
N MET A 294 17.34 -2.08 -3.32
CA MET A 294 17.60 -1.13 -2.23
C MET A 294 17.39 0.33 -2.69
N ASP A 295 17.93 0.71 -3.85
CA ASP A 295 17.74 2.05 -4.42
C ASP A 295 16.24 2.37 -4.55
N GLY A 296 15.46 1.44 -5.09
CA GLY A 296 14.01 1.57 -5.22
C GLY A 296 13.29 1.80 -3.88
N LEU A 297 13.65 1.05 -2.84
CA LEU A 297 13.10 1.23 -1.49
C LEU A 297 13.41 2.63 -0.94
N GLY A 298 14.65 3.10 -1.09
CA GLY A 298 15.02 4.44 -0.64
C GLY A 298 14.30 5.56 -1.39
N LEU A 299 14.14 5.40 -2.70
CA LEU A 299 13.37 6.35 -3.52
C LEU A 299 11.89 6.36 -3.12
N ALA A 300 11.29 5.19 -2.85
CA ALA A 300 9.89 5.10 -2.44
C ALA A 300 9.63 5.71 -1.05
N GLU A 301 10.55 5.55 -0.09
CA GLU A 301 10.42 6.17 1.25
C GLU A 301 10.59 7.70 1.21
N THR A 302 11.26 8.24 0.19
CA THR A 302 11.50 9.69 0.01
C THR A 302 10.49 10.37 -0.90
N THR A 303 9.56 9.62 -1.49
CA THR A 303 8.51 10.14 -2.37
C THR A 303 7.15 10.16 -1.66
N PRO A 304 6.24 11.09 -2.01
CA PRO A 304 4.91 11.10 -1.45
C PRO A 304 4.11 9.91 -1.99
N GLY A 305 3.23 9.36 -1.16
CA GLY A 305 2.37 8.25 -1.51
C GLY A 305 2.67 6.98 -0.72
N PRO A 306 1.86 5.93 -0.88
CA PRO A 306 2.01 4.70 -0.12
C PRO A 306 3.33 4.01 -0.48
N LEU A 307 4.04 3.49 0.52
CA LEU A 307 5.35 2.84 0.33
C LEU A 307 5.32 1.72 -0.72
N ILE A 308 4.17 1.04 -0.86
CA ILE A 308 3.94 0.01 -1.87
C ILE A 308 4.12 0.54 -3.32
N LEU A 309 4.21 1.87 -3.54
CA LEU A 309 4.60 2.45 -4.83
C LEU A 309 5.96 1.95 -5.31
N VAL A 310 6.85 1.50 -4.43
CA VAL A 310 8.11 0.87 -4.87
C VAL A 310 7.89 -0.31 -5.83
N LEU A 311 6.74 -0.99 -5.76
CA LEU A 311 6.42 -2.06 -6.70
C LEU A 311 6.39 -1.55 -8.15
N GLN A 312 5.96 -0.30 -8.37
CA GLN A 312 6.04 0.34 -9.68
C GLN A 312 7.48 0.47 -10.18
N PHE A 313 8.42 0.84 -9.29
CA PHE A 313 9.84 0.91 -9.63
C PHE A 313 10.40 -0.49 -9.97
N VAL A 314 9.99 -1.52 -9.22
CA VAL A 314 10.33 -2.91 -9.52
C VAL A 314 9.83 -3.31 -10.92
N GLY A 315 8.56 -3.03 -11.22
CA GLY A 315 8.00 -3.27 -12.55
C GLY A 315 8.75 -2.50 -13.66
N PHE A 316 9.07 -1.22 -13.41
CA PHE A 316 9.82 -0.39 -14.34
C PHE A 316 11.19 -1.01 -14.66
N LEU A 317 11.98 -1.37 -13.65
CA LEU A 317 13.30 -1.96 -13.88
C LEU A 317 13.24 -3.36 -14.49
N ALA A 318 12.21 -4.15 -14.17
CA ALA A 318 11.98 -5.42 -14.85
C ALA A 318 11.82 -5.21 -16.37
N GLY A 319 11.01 -4.22 -16.77
CA GLY A 319 10.84 -3.83 -18.18
C GLY A 319 12.09 -3.23 -18.82
N TRP A 320 12.91 -2.52 -18.06
CA TRP A 320 14.17 -1.95 -18.54
C TRP A 320 15.27 -3.00 -18.74
N ASN A 321 15.43 -3.91 -17.77
CA ASN A 321 16.49 -4.91 -17.75
C ASN A 321 16.18 -6.09 -18.69
N ALA A 322 14.90 -6.44 -18.87
CA ALA A 322 14.45 -7.53 -19.71
C ALA A 322 13.37 -7.10 -20.74
N PRO A 323 13.66 -6.13 -21.63
CA PRO A 323 12.65 -5.57 -22.54
C PRO A 323 12.21 -6.54 -23.66
N GLY A 324 12.91 -7.67 -23.83
CA GLY A 324 12.69 -8.59 -24.93
C GLY A 324 12.90 -7.89 -26.28
N ALA A 325 11.91 -7.99 -27.18
CA ALA A 325 11.93 -7.33 -28.48
C ALA A 325 11.46 -5.86 -28.45
N TRP A 326 11.01 -5.35 -27.30
CA TRP A 326 10.43 -4.02 -27.18
C TRP A 326 11.51 -2.95 -26.98
N ASN A 327 11.18 -1.70 -27.30
CA ASN A 327 12.01 -0.57 -26.90
C ASN A 327 12.11 -0.51 -25.36
N PRO A 328 13.31 -0.42 -24.76
CA PRO A 328 13.47 -0.46 -23.30
C PRO A 328 12.65 0.59 -22.53
N TRP A 329 12.51 1.80 -23.08
CA TRP A 329 11.72 2.88 -22.46
C TRP A 329 10.22 2.57 -22.45
N ALA A 330 9.72 2.02 -23.57
CA ALA A 330 8.33 1.61 -23.70
C ALA A 330 8.04 0.40 -22.79
N ALA A 331 8.93 -0.59 -22.79
CA ALA A 331 8.82 -1.78 -21.95
C ALA A 331 8.79 -1.41 -20.45
N ALA A 332 9.73 -0.56 -20.01
CA ALA A 332 9.79 -0.08 -18.63
C ALA A 332 8.54 0.71 -18.24
N THR A 333 8.06 1.63 -19.10
CA THR A 333 6.88 2.45 -18.81
C THR A 333 5.60 1.61 -18.74
N LEU A 334 5.42 0.66 -19.67
CA LEU A 334 4.26 -0.23 -19.66
C LEU A 334 4.30 -1.21 -18.48
N ALA A 335 5.47 -1.71 -18.12
CA ALA A 335 5.65 -2.59 -16.97
C ALA A 335 5.35 -1.86 -15.65
N ALA A 336 5.79 -0.60 -15.53
CA ALA A 336 5.44 0.27 -14.41
C ALA A 336 3.93 0.49 -14.33
N ALA A 337 3.30 0.88 -15.44
CA ALA A 337 1.85 1.11 -15.50
C ALA A 337 1.03 -0.14 -15.15
N LEU A 338 1.41 -1.30 -15.71
CA LEU A 338 0.77 -2.58 -15.41
C LEU A 338 0.91 -2.93 -13.93
N THR A 339 2.10 -2.75 -13.36
CA THR A 339 2.37 -3.05 -11.95
C THR A 339 1.57 -2.15 -11.02
N THR A 340 1.52 -0.85 -11.29
CA THR A 340 0.68 0.10 -10.53
C THR A 340 -0.80 -0.27 -10.64
N TRP A 341 -1.26 -0.64 -11.84
CA TRP A 341 -2.65 -1.06 -12.06
C TRP A 341 -3.03 -2.26 -11.19
N VAL A 342 -2.27 -3.37 -11.29
CA VAL A 342 -2.63 -4.60 -10.58
C VAL A 342 -2.44 -4.49 -9.06
N THR A 343 -1.59 -3.57 -8.59
CA THR A 343 -1.35 -3.33 -7.16
C THR A 343 -2.48 -2.53 -6.51
N PHE A 344 -2.99 -1.50 -7.17
CA PHE A 344 -3.91 -0.53 -6.53
C PHE A 344 -5.37 -0.67 -6.94
N LEU A 345 -5.71 -1.30 -8.07
CA LEU A 345 -7.11 -1.46 -8.49
C LEU A 345 -7.97 -2.38 -7.59
N PRO A 346 -7.43 -3.41 -6.89
CA PRO A 346 -8.24 -4.26 -6.01
C PRO A 346 -8.86 -3.56 -4.80
N GLY A 347 -8.31 -2.41 -4.41
CA GLY A 347 -8.67 -1.68 -3.18
C GLY A 347 -9.98 -0.92 -3.24
#